data_AF-A0A3M1IX64-F1
#
_entry.id   AF-A0A3M1IX64-F1
#
_cell.length_a   1.000
_cell.length_b   1.000
_cell.length_c   1.000
_cell.angle_alpha   90.00
_cell.angle_beta   90.00
_cell.angle_gamma   90.00
#
_symmetry.space_group_name_H-M   'P 1'
#
loop_
_entity.id
_entity.type
_entity.pdbx_description
1 polymer ?
#
loop_
_entity_poly.entity_id
_entity_poly.type
_entity_poly.pdbx_seq_one_letter_code
_entity_poly.pdbx_strand_id
1 'polypeptide(L)'
;YLNEALRLSGDEIAELSPRRRIPPAGHCPPLRLFVGGAELEALRQQSADYAAAARTAGLDVRFGELAGHNHFTILEELESAQGALVEALCALAEAPAPPPRR
;
A
#
# COMPACT_ATOMS: atom_id res chain seq x y z
N TYR A 1 18.81 -2.38 8.81
CA TYR A 1 18.89 -3.64 8.05
C TYR A 1 18.75 -3.46 6.55
N LEU A 2 17.58 -3.10 5.98
CA LEU A 2 17.45 -3.03 4.51
C LEU A 2 18.36 -1.96 3.85
N ASN A 3 18.31 -0.71 4.34
CA ASN A 3 19.14 0.37 3.78
C ASN A 3 20.65 0.09 3.90
N GLU A 4 21.05 -0.61 4.95
CA GLU A 4 22.44 -1.03 5.18
C GLU A 4 22.87 -2.14 4.22
N ALA A 5 22.01 -3.15 4.01
CA ALA A 5 22.25 -4.22 3.04
C ALA A 5 22.38 -3.68 1.61
N LEU A 6 21.58 -2.67 1.26
CA LEU A 6 21.62 -1.98 -0.02
C LEU A 6 22.69 -0.88 -0.10
N ARG A 7 23.35 -0.55 1.02
CA ARG A 7 24.37 0.51 1.13
C ARG A 7 23.90 1.87 0.62
N LEU A 8 22.65 2.22 0.87
CA LEU A 8 22.08 3.48 0.43
C LEU A 8 22.67 4.67 1.20
N SER A 9 23.02 5.72 0.48
CA SER A 9 23.37 7.03 1.04
C SER A 9 22.17 7.69 1.70
N GLY A 10 22.41 8.75 2.49
CA GLY A 10 21.35 9.53 3.11
C GLY A 10 20.37 10.12 2.09
N ASP A 11 20.89 10.62 0.97
CA ASP A 11 20.11 11.19 -0.12
C ASP A 11 19.26 10.12 -0.82
N GLU A 12 19.84 8.95 -1.12
CA GLU A 12 19.08 7.82 -1.69
C GLU A 12 17.98 7.34 -0.74
N ILE A 13 18.23 7.30 0.57
CA ILE A 13 17.17 6.95 1.54
C ILE A 13 16.05 8.00 1.50
N ALA A 14 16.38 9.29 1.40
CA ALA A 14 15.38 10.33 1.31
C ALA A 14 14.55 10.24 0.01
N GLU A 15 15.20 9.95 -1.12
CA GLU A 15 14.55 9.88 -2.43
C GLU A 15 13.77 8.59 -2.64
N LEU A 16 14.30 7.45 -2.20
CA LEU A 16 13.75 6.11 -2.47
C LEU A 16 12.78 5.62 -1.38
N SER A 17 12.47 6.42 -0.38
CA SER A 17 11.48 6.07 0.66
C SER A 17 10.08 6.57 0.29
N PRO A 18 9.15 5.74 -0.22
CA PRO A 18 7.84 6.22 -0.67
C PRO A 18 7.03 6.90 0.43
N ARG A 19 7.20 6.46 1.69
CA ARG A 19 6.54 7.08 2.86
C ARG A 19 6.89 8.56 3.04
N ARG A 20 8.06 9.01 2.55
CA ARG A 20 8.50 10.41 2.59
C ARG A 20 8.03 11.22 1.38
N ARG A 21 7.41 10.56 0.39
CA ARG A 21 7.04 11.13 -0.91
C ARG A 21 5.57 10.91 -1.24
N ILE A 22 4.73 10.89 -0.20
CA ILE A 22 3.29 10.72 -0.37
C ILE A 22 2.75 11.95 -1.12
N PRO A 23 2.03 11.75 -2.24
CA PRO A 23 1.47 12.85 -3.00
C PRO A 23 0.39 13.57 -2.18
N PRO A 24 0.17 14.88 -2.43
CA PRO A 24 -0.91 15.61 -1.78
C PRO A 24 -2.28 15.05 -2.17
N ALA A 25 -3.29 15.29 -1.31
CA ALA A 25 -4.68 14.95 -1.60
C ALA A 25 -5.13 15.44 -3.00
N GLY A 26 -5.97 14.65 -3.67
CA GLY A 26 -6.42 14.90 -5.04
C GLY A 26 -5.40 14.57 -6.14
N HIS A 27 -4.15 14.25 -5.78
CA HIS A 27 -3.09 13.87 -6.73
C HIS A 27 -2.82 12.37 -6.76
N CYS A 28 -3.62 11.58 -6.08
CA CYS A 28 -3.56 10.12 -6.05
C CYS A 28 -4.99 9.57 -6.16
N PRO A 29 -5.24 8.53 -6.97
CA PRO A 29 -6.49 7.78 -6.88
C PRO A 29 -6.64 7.13 -5.49
N PRO A 30 -7.84 6.67 -5.11
CA PRO A 30 -8.02 5.85 -3.93
C PRO A 30 -7.04 4.69 -3.89
N LEU A 31 -6.49 4.44 -2.72
CA LEU A 31 -5.47 3.42 -2.48
C LEU A 31 -6.06 2.28 -1.64
N ARG A 32 -5.75 1.04 -2.03
CA ARG A 32 -6.04 -0.17 -1.26
C ARG A 32 -4.72 -0.87 -0.99
N LEU A 33 -4.37 -0.98 0.28
CA LEU A 33 -3.11 -1.55 0.76
C LEU A 33 -3.40 -2.86 1.48
N PHE A 34 -2.65 -3.89 1.14
CA PHE A 34 -2.78 -5.20 1.77
C PHE A 34 -1.41 -5.76 2.12
N VAL A 35 -1.37 -6.52 3.21
CA VAL A 35 -0.21 -7.30 3.65
C VAL A 35 -0.72 -8.62 4.24
N GLY A 36 0.02 -9.69 4.02
CA GLY A 36 -0.30 -11.00 4.59
C GLY A 36 -0.04 -11.03 6.10
N GLY A 37 -0.96 -11.60 6.86
CA GLY A 37 -0.83 -11.76 8.31
C GLY A 37 0.30 -12.73 8.70
N ALA A 38 0.78 -13.56 7.77
CA ALA A 38 1.93 -14.45 7.94
C ALA A 38 3.22 -13.87 7.32
N GLU A 39 3.24 -12.59 6.95
CA GLU A 39 4.46 -11.89 6.53
C GLU A 39 5.34 -11.49 7.72
N LEU A 40 6.58 -11.08 7.41
CA LEU A 40 7.49 -10.53 8.41
C LEU A 40 6.85 -9.32 9.11
N GLU A 41 7.06 -9.23 10.42
CA GLU A 41 6.56 -8.11 11.24
C GLU A 41 6.94 -6.75 10.67
N ALA A 42 8.15 -6.63 10.12
CA ALA A 42 8.63 -5.40 9.51
C ALA A 42 7.80 -4.97 8.28
N LEU A 43 7.30 -5.92 7.48
CA LEU A 43 6.46 -5.63 6.30
C LEU A 43 5.06 -5.20 6.71
N ARG A 44 4.50 -5.86 7.75
CA ARG A 44 3.21 -5.49 8.35
C ARG A 44 3.26 -4.07 8.92
N GLN A 45 4.28 -3.78 9.74
CA GLN A 45 4.50 -2.45 10.31
C GLN A 45 4.74 -1.38 9.25
N GLN A 46 5.57 -1.65 8.24
CA GLN A 46 5.82 -0.68 7.16
C GLN A 46 4.57 -0.37 6.35
N SER A 47 3.72 -1.37 6.10
CA SER A 47 2.44 -1.19 5.40
C SER A 47 1.46 -0.36 6.23
N ALA A 48 1.36 -0.64 7.53
CA ALA A 48 0.55 0.13 8.47
C ALA A 48 1.03 1.59 8.59
N ASP A 49 2.34 1.80 8.71
CA ASP A 49 2.97 3.13 8.75
C ASP A 49 2.69 3.93 7.48
N TYR A 50 2.80 3.30 6.31
CA TYR A 50 2.53 3.95 5.04
C TYR A 50 1.04 4.32 4.93
N ALA A 51 0.13 3.40 5.30
CA ALA A 51 -1.29 3.67 5.31
C ALA A 51 -1.65 4.85 6.24
N ALA A 52 -1.07 4.91 7.43
CA ALA A 52 -1.29 6.00 8.38
C ALA A 52 -0.76 7.36 7.86
N ALA A 53 0.44 7.36 7.27
CA ALA A 53 1.01 8.55 6.67
C ALA A 53 0.18 9.04 5.46
N ALA A 54 -0.30 8.12 4.63
CA ALA A 54 -1.13 8.43 3.47
C ALA A 54 -2.50 8.99 3.85
N ARG A 55 -3.12 8.45 4.90
CA ARG A 55 -4.36 9.02 5.48
C ARG A 55 -4.13 10.41 6.04
N THR A 56 -3.02 10.63 6.74
CA THR A 56 -2.64 11.96 7.26
C THR A 56 -2.46 12.98 6.14
N ALA A 57 -1.97 12.55 4.97
CA ALA A 57 -1.85 13.38 3.77
C ALA A 57 -3.18 13.62 3.03
N GLY A 58 -4.30 13.08 3.54
CA GLY A 58 -5.64 13.24 2.97
C GLY A 58 -5.97 12.31 1.80
N LEU A 59 -5.23 11.20 1.62
CA LEU A 59 -5.56 10.20 0.61
C LEU A 59 -6.69 9.28 1.11
N ASP A 60 -7.56 8.82 0.18
CA ASP A 60 -8.50 7.72 0.47
C ASP A 60 -7.71 6.42 0.52
N VAL A 61 -7.51 5.89 1.72
CA VAL A 61 -6.74 4.66 1.94
C VAL A 61 -7.53 3.64 2.76
N ARG A 62 -7.74 2.46 2.18
CA ARG A 62 -8.11 1.26 2.93
C ARG A 62 -6.87 0.38 3.11
N PHE A 63 -6.69 -0.14 4.32
CA PHE A 63 -5.60 -1.03 4.68
C PHE A 63 -6.20 -2.29 5.28
N GLY A 64 -5.72 -3.46 4.85
CA GLY A 64 -6.16 -4.75 5.37
C GLY A 64 -4.99 -5.71 5.57
N GLU A 65 -5.01 -6.45 6.67
CA GLU A 65 -4.13 -7.60 6.88
C GLU A 65 -4.88 -8.89 6.57
N LEU A 66 -4.36 -9.70 5.66
CA LEU A 66 -5.01 -10.93 5.21
C LEU A 66 -4.48 -12.12 6.00
N ALA A 67 -5.27 -12.60 6.96
CA ALA A 67 -4.88 -13.69 7.85
C ALA A 67 -4.49 -14.95 7.07
N GLY A 68 -3.42 -15.63 7.49
CA GLY A 68 -2.96 -16.87 6.85
C GLY A 68 -2.19 -16.70 5.54
N HIS A 69 -2.23 -15.52 4.91
CA HIS A 69 -1.44 -15.26 3.70
C HIS A 69 -0.03 -14.79 4.06
N ASN A 70 0.94 -15.28 3.31
CA ASN A 70 2.30 -14.77 3.29
C ASN A 70 2.52 -13.92 2.04
N HIS A 71 3.76 -13.44 1.85
CA HIS A 71 4.12 -12.51 0.79
C HIS A 71 3.83 -13.03 -0.64
N PHE A 72 3.78 -14.35 -0.81
CA PHE A 72 3.49 -14.99 -2.09
C PHE A 72 2.03 -15.42 -2.18
N THR A 73 1.51 -16.10 -1.15
CA THR A 73 0.14 -16.66 -1.17
C THR A 73 -0.94 -15.58 -1.08
N ILE A 74 -0.59 -14.34 -0.73
CA ILE A 74 -1.53 -13.21 -0.81
C ILE A 74 -2.07 -12.98 -2.23
N LEU A 75 -1.34 -13.39 -3.26
CA LEU A 75 -1.78 -13.27 -4.65
C LEU A 75 -2.88 -14.27 -5.03
N GLU A 76 -3.07 -15.34 -4.26
CA GLU A 76 -4.18 -16.29 -4.45
C GLU A 76 -5.55 -15.58 -4.31
N GLU A 77 -5.60 -14.49 -3.55
CA GLU A 77 -6.78 -13.61 -3.44
C GLU A 77 -7.11 -12.84 -4.72
N LEU A 78 -6.21 -12.84 -5.72
CA LEU A 78 -6.49 -12.37 -7.08
C LEU A 78 -6.89 -13.50 -8.03
N GLU A 79 -6.58 -14.75 -7.69
CA GLU A 79 -6.95 -15.93 -8.48
C GLU A 79 -8.40 -16.37 -8.21
N SER A 80 -8.91 -16.08 -7.02
CA SER A 80 -10.30 -16.29 -6.63
C SER A 80 -11.18 -15.10 -7.00
N ALA A 81 -12.29 -15.35 -7.71
CA ALA A 81 -13.29 -14.32 -8.01
C ALA A 81 -13.97 -13.73 -6.75
N GLN A 82 -13.86 -14.41 -5.61
CA GLN A 82 -14.34 -13.96 -4.30
C GLN A 82 -13.20 -13.59 -3.36
N GLY A 83 -11.97 -13.46 -3.87
CA GLY A 83 -10.83 -13.06 -3.05
C GLY A 83 -10.90 -11.58 -2.67
N ALA A 84 -10.39 -11.26 -1.48
CA ALA A 84 -10.42 -9.92 -0.91
C ALA A 84 -9.71 -8.89 -1.80
N LEU A 85 -8.66 -9.31 -2.53
CA LEU A 85 -7.97 -8.45 -3.49
C LEU A 85 -8.81 -8.19 -4.75
N VAL A 86 -9.53 -9.19 -5.27
CA VAL A 86 -10.49 -8.99 -6.37
C VAL A 86 -11.61 -8.04 -5.96
N GLU A 87 -12.22 -8.26 -4.79
CA GLU A 87 -13.28 -7.37 -4.29
C GLU A 87 -12.81 -5.92 -4.16
N ALA A 88 -11.61 -5.71 -3.60
CA ALA A 88 -11.01 -4.39 -3.47
C ALA A 88 -10.71 -3.74 -4.82
N LEU A 89 -10.27 -4.52 -5.81
CA LEU A 89 -10.01 -4.06 -7.16
C LEU A 89 -11.30 -3.65 -7.88
N CYS A 90 -12.36 -4.47 -7.81
CA CYS A 90 -13.67 -4.12 -8.37
C CYS A 90 -14.20 -2.83 -7.75
N ALA A 91 -14.13 -2.70 -6.42
CA ALA A 91 -14.54 -1.48 -5.73
C ALA A 91 -13.71 -0.24 -6.12
N LEU A 92 -12.43 -0.41 -6.49
CA LEU A 92 -11.61 0.67 -7.04
C LEU A 92 -12.03 1.05 -8.46
N ALA A 93 -12.32 0.07 -9.31
CA ALA A 93 -12.73 0.30 -10.69
C ALA A 93 -14.11 0.95 -10.80
N GLU A 94 -15.00 0.67 -9.86
CA GLU A 94 -16.33 1.27 -9.76
C GLU A 94 -16.32 2.66 -9.12
N ALA A 95 -15.23 3.04 -8.45
CA ALA A 95 -15.13 4.35 -7.81
C ALA A 95 -15.17 5.46 -8.88
N PRO A 96 -15.93 6.55 -8.64
CA PRO A 96 -15.99 7.66 -9.57
C PRO A 96 -14.58 8.24 -9.80
N ALA A 97 -14.26 8.52 -11.06
CA ALA A 97 -12.97 9.11 -11.42
C ALA A 97 -12.73 10.39 -10.62
N PRO A 98 -11.52 10.59 -10.06
CA PRO A 98 -11.21 11.85 -9.38
C PRO A 98 -11.39 13.01 -10.37
N PRO A 99 -11.87 14.18 -9.90
CA PRO A 99 -12.05 15.33 -10.77
C PRO A 99 -10.74 15.68 -11.49
N PRO A 100 -10.80 16.22 -12.72
CA PRO A 100 -9.60 16.57 -13.47
C PRO A 100 -8.75 17.56 -12.66
N ARG A 101 -7.43 17.36 -12.69
CA ARG A 101 -6.47 18.21 -12.00
C ARG A 101 -6.51 19.61 -12.64
N ARG A 102 -6.71 20.65 -11.83
CA ARG A 102 -6.62 22.05 -12.24
C ARG A 102 -5.17 22.49 -12.37
#